data_AF-A0A7X4C244-F1
#
_entry.id   AF-A0A7X4C244-F1
#
_cell.length_a   1.000
_cell.length_b   1.000
_cell.length_c   1.000
_cell.angle_alpha   90.00
_cell.angle_beta   90.00
_cell.angle_gamma   90.00
#
_symmetry.space_group_name_H-M   'P 1'
#
loop_
_entity.id
_entity.type
_entity.pdbx_description
1 polymer ?
#
loop_
_entity_poly.entity_id
_entity_poly.type
_entity_poly.pdbx_seq_one_letter_code
_entity_poly.pdbx_strand_id
1 'polypeptide(L)'
;MNETDRMYLLERLERLGAEDDAEALQAARELAARVSEGGLDWDDLIAPEDPPEDDFSEADFDLEEDGEDDAEDGPPLEGDGSVEVQLLQKLLERKGTSRALKEELQEMRRDAASEDGLSDMDRRYIQALARRLSVR
;
A
#
# COMPACT_ATOMS: atom_id res chain seq x y z
N MET A 1 -8.84 18.83 -16.35
CA MET A 1 -9.08 17.66 -17.22
C MET A 1 -10.45 17.78 -17.86
N ASN A 2 -10.60 17.51 -19.16
CA ASN A 2 -11.89 17.66 -19.86
C ASN A 2 -12.69 16.33 -19.82
N GLU A 3 -14.01 16.39 -19.98
CA GLU A 3 -14.91 15.22 -19.90
C GLU A 3 -14.50 14.07 -20.84
N THR A 4 -14.00 14.40 -22.04
CA THR A 4 -13.53 13.42 -23.01
C THR A 4 -12.29 12.65 -22.53
N ASP A 5 -11.37 13.33 -21.85
CA ASP A 5 -10.19 12.67 -21.28
C ASP A 5 -10.60 11.76 -20.11
N ARG A 6 -11.61 12.17 -19.33
CA ARG A 6 -12.12 11.37 -18.21
C ARG A 6 -12.78 10.08 -18.70
N MET A 7 -13.65 10.16 -19.70
CA MET A 7 -14.25 8.98 -20.32
C MET A 7 -13.20 8.01 -20.89
N TYR A 8 -12.16 8.55 -21.52
CA TYR A 8 -11.06 7.74 -22.06
C TYR A 8 -10.29 7.00 -20.96
N LEU A 9 -9.98 7.65 -19.83
CA LEU A 9 -9.34 6.99 -18.69
C LEU A 9 -10.23 5.90 -18.10
N LEU A 10 -11.54 6.14 -17.94
CA LEU A 10 -12.48 5.16 -17.38
C LEU A 10 -12.58 3.88 -18.24
N GLU A 11 -12.67 4.01 -19.57
CA GLU A 11 -12.70 2.86 -20.47
C GLU A 11 -11.42 2.01 -20.39
N ARG A 12 -10.27 2.66 -20.13
CA ARG A 12 -8.98 1.99 -19.98
C ARG A 12 -8.82 1.35 -18.61
N LEU A 13 -9.35 1.96 -17.57
CA LEU A 13 -9.42 1.38 -16.22
C LEU A 13 -10.28 0.11 -16.20
N GLU A 14 -11.43 0.08 -16.90
CA GLU A 14 -12.23 -1.15 -17.03
C GLU A 14 -11.45 -2.30 -17.67
N ARG A 15 -10.61 -2.00 -18.67
CA ARG A 15 -9.76 -2.99 -19.34
C ARG A 15 -8.63 -3.55 -18.48
N LEU A 16 -8.31 -2.95 -17.34
CA LEU A 16 -7.36 -3.54 -16.40
C LEU A 16 -7.89 -4.85 -15.78
N GLY A 17 -9.20 -5.06 -15.80
CA GLY A 17 -9.83 -6.32 -15.37
C GLY A 17 -9.91 -7.39 -16.46
N ALA A 18 -9.24 -7.21 -17.61
CA ALA A 18 -9.23 -8.21 -18.67
C ALA A 18 -8.56 -9.52 -18.19
N GLU A 19 -9.14 -10.66 -18.58
CA GLU A 19 -8.58 -12.00 -18.26
C GLU A 19 -7.26 -12.27 -19.01
N ASP A 20 -7.04 -11.56 -20.12
CA ASP A 20 -5.81 -11.62 -20.88
C ASP A 20 -4.78 -10.61 -20.35
N ASP A 21 -3.66 -11.14 -19.84
CA ASP A 21 -2.57 -10.34 -19.27
C ASP A 21 -1.97 -9.35 -20.29
N ALA A 22 -1.96 -9.67 -21.59
CA ALA A 22 -1.41 -8.78 -22.60
C ALA A 22 -2.33 -7.58 -22.85
N GLU A 23 -3.65 -7.78 -22.84
CA GLU A 23 -4.64 -6.72 -22.92
C GLU A 23 -4.60 -5.81 -21.68
N ALA A 24 -4.54 -6.40 -20.48
CA ALA A 24 -4.42 -5.63 -19.23
C ALA A 24 -3.13 -4.80 -19.20
N LEU A 25 -1.99 -5.38 -19.62
CA LEU A 25 -0.70 -4.69 -19.68
C LEU A 25 -0.71 -3.57 -20.73
N GLN A 26 -1.34 -3.78 -21.87
CA GLN A 26 -1.49 -2.75 -22.90
C GLN A 26 -2.34 -1.59 -22.38
N ALA A 27 -3.48 -1.87 -21.75
CA ALA A 27 -4.34 -0.87 -21.15
C ALA A 27 -3.60 -0.05 -20.08
N ALA A 28 -2.81 -0.70 -19.21
CA ALA A 28 -2.00 -0.03 -18.20
C ALA A 28 -0.96 0.93 -18.81
N ARG A 29 -0.30 0.51 -19.89
CA ARG A 29 0.70 1.35 -20.58
C ARG A 29 0.08 2.57 -21.25
N GLU A 30 -1.07 2.38 -21.90
CA GLU A 30 -1.81 3.48 -22.54
C GLU A 30 -2.32 4.49 -21.51
N LEU A 31 -2.82 3.99 -20.36
CA LEU A 31 -3.24 4.82 -19.24
C LEU A 31 -2.07 5.65 -18.70
N ALA A 32 -0.92 5.01 -18.41
CA ALA A 32 0.26 5.68 -17.90
C ALA A 32 0.83 6.75 -18.87
N ALA A 33 0.83 6.45 -20.17
CA ALA A 33 1.26 7.40 -21.19
C ALA A 33 0.35 8.64 -21.22
N ARG A 34 -0.97 8.44 -21.12
CA ARG A 34 -1.94 9.53 -21.14
C ARG A 34 -1.85 10.44 -19.92
N VAL A 35 -1.67 9.86 -18.73
CA VAL A 35 -1.45 10.60 -17.48
C VAL A 35 -0.18 11.44 -17.57
N SER A 36 0.91 10.85 -18.08
CA SER A 36 2.19 11.54 -18.29
C SER A 36 2.10 12.66 -19.33
N GLU A 37 1.39 12.45 -20.45
CA GLU A 37 1.15 13.47 -21.49
C GLU A 37 0.33 14.66 -20.95
N GLY A 38 -0.56 14.41 -19.98
CA GLY A 38 -1.31 15.43 -19.27
C GLY A 38 -0.48 16.23 -18.27
N GLY A 39 0.77 15.82 -17.99
CA GLY A 39 1.60 16.38 -16.94
C GLY A 39 1.03 16.15 -15.53
N LEU A 40 0.16 15.16 -15.39
CA LEU A 40 -0.48 14.76 -14.15
C LEU A 40 0.28 13.57 -13.56
N ASP A 41 0.23 13.42 -12.25
CA ASP A 41 0.58 12.17 -11.59
C ASP A 41 -0.67 11.38 -11.16
N TRP A 42 -0.47 10.24 -10.50
CA TRP A 42 -1.60 9.45 -10.01
C TRP A 42 -2.31 10.09 -8.83
N ASP A 43 -1.58 10.87 -8.02
CA ASP A 43 -2.14 11.57 -6.87
C ASP A 43 -3.06 12.71 -7.31
N ASP A 44 -2.77 13.35 -8.44
CA ASP A 44 -3.62 14.37 -9.08
C ASP A 44 -4.96 13.81 -9.59
N LEU A 45 -5.03 12.51 -9.85
CA LEU A 45 -6.23 11.83 -10.38
C LEU A 45 -7.09 11.20 -9.29
N ILE A 46 -6.51 10.92 -8.13
CA ILE A 46 -7.23 10.38 -6.99
C ILE A 46 -7.87 11.57 -6.27
N ALA A 47 -9.20 11.62 -6.28
CA ALA A 47 -9.90 12.63 -5.50
C ALA A 47 -9.49 12.49 -4.02
N PRO A 48 -9.13 13.58 -3.33
CA PRO A 48 -8.90 13.51 -1.89
C PRO A 48 -10.17 12.93 -1.25
N GLU A 49 -10.00 12.01 -0.30
CA GLU A 49 -11.13 11.56 0.52
C GLU A 49 -11.77 12.81 1.11
N ASP A 50 -13.03 13.08 0.74
CA ASP A 50 -13.80 14.10 1.45
C ASP A 50 -13.76 13.69 2.92
N PRO A 51 -13.29 14.57 3.83
CA PRO A 51 -13.39 14.27 5.25
C PRO A 51 -14.87 13.95 5.52
N PRO A 52 -15.17 12.89 6.29
CA PRO A 52 -16.56 12.64 6.67
C PRO A 52 -17.13 13.93 7.21
N GLU A 53 -18.28 14.37 6.68
CA GLU A 53 -19.04 15.46 7.28
C GLU A 53 -19.38 15.00 8.71
N ASP A 54 -18.55 15.42 9.67
CA ASP A 54 -18.71 15.16 11.09
C ASP A 54 -20.02 15.81 11.55
N ASP A 55 -21.05 14.97 11.70
CA ASP A 55 -22.14 15.20 12.66
C ASP A 55 -21.75 14.66 14.04
N PHE A 56 -20.54 14.99 14.49
CA PHE A 56 -20.08 14.71 15.85
C PHE A 56 -20.05 16.01 16.64
N SER A 57 -21.12 16.21 17.40
CA SER A 57 -21.18 17.17 18.49
C SER A 57 -19.98 16.99 19.42
N GLU A 58 -19.41 18.13 19.83
CA GLU A 58 -18.43 18.30 20.92
C GLU A 58 -18.41 17.13 21.91
N ALA A 59 -17.38 16.28 21.79
CA ALA A 59 -16.86 15.52 22.91
C ALA A 59 -15.38 15.86 23.02
N ASP A 60 -15.13 16.79 23.93
CA ASP A 60 -13.86 17.12 24.57
C ASP A 60 -12.96 15.89 24.72
N PHE A 61 -11.89 15.80 23.92
CA PHE A 61 -10.81 14.85 24.15
C PHE A 61 -9.55 15.64 24.48
N ASP A 62 -9.29 15.63 25.78
CA ASP A 62 -8.13 16.17 26.47
C ASP A 62 -6.84 15.62 25.85
N LEU A 63 -5.90 16.53 25.58
CA LEU A 63 -4.56 16.25 25.10
C LEU A 63 -3.70 15.85 26.30
N GLU A 64 -3.62 14.55 26.60
CA GLU A 64 -2.50 14.03 27.38
C GLU A 64 -1.37 13.59 26.43
N GLU A 65 -0.46 14.54 26.22
CA GLU A 65 0.95 14.27 25.97
C GLU A 65 1.49 13.51 27.19
N ASP A 66 1.65 12.19 27.06
CA ASP A 66 2.64 11.47 27.84
C ASP A 66 3.43 10.55 26.92
N GLY A 67 4.70 10.90 26.75
CA GLY A 67 5.64 10.05 26.07
C GLY A 67 6.06 8.95 27.01
N GLU A 68 5.94 7.71 26.59
CA GLU A 68 6.83 6.67 27.07
C GLU A 68 7.12 5.69 25.93
N ASP A 69 8.43 5.53 25.76
CA ASP A 69 9.14 4.57 24.94
C ASP A 69 8.67 3.15 25.26
N ASP A 70 7.86 2.56 24.38
CA ASP A 70 7.86 1.11 24.23
C ASP A 70 7.50 0.77 22.78
N ALA A 71 8.47 0.96 21.89
CA ALA A 71 8.57 0.07 20.75
C ALA A 71 8.87 -1.32 21.33
N GLU A 72 7.82 -2.03 21.77
CA GLU A 72 7.92 -3.44 22.13
C GLU A 72 8.52 -4.14 20.92
N ASP A 73 9.82 -4.42 21.01
CA ASP A 73 10.54 -5.35 20.16
C ASP A 73 9.98 -6.73 20.53
N GLY A 74 8.75 -6.97 20.06
CA GLY A 74 8.05 -8.23 20.24
C GLY A 74 9.00 -9.34 19.84
N PRO A 75 9.09 -10.42 20.64
CA PRO A 75 10.15 -11.39 20.55
C PRO A 75 10.32 -11.84 19.09
N PRO A 76 11.56 -12.00 18.59
CA PRO A 76 11.78 -12.55 17.27
C PRO A 76 11.07 -13.91 17.23
N LEU A 77 9.95 -13.96 16.51
CA LEU A 77 9.26 -15.21 16.23
C LEU A 77 10.24 -16.03 15.39
N GLU A 78 10.90 -16.99 16.03
CA GLU A 78 11.84 -17.88 15.37
C GLU A 78 11.13 -18.54 14.19
N GLY A 79 11.74 -18.38 13.02
CA GLY A 79 11.03 -18.36 11.74
C GLY A 79 10.23 -19.61 11.40
N ASP A 80 9.09 -19.37 10.77
CA ASP A 80 8.62 -20.27 9.72
C ASP A 80 9.24 -19.83 8.38
N GLY A 81 9.79 -20.79 7.64
CA GLY A 81 10.75 -20.62 6.54
C GLY A 81 10.20 -20.03 5.25
N SER A 82 9.14 -19.23 5.30
CA SER A 82 8.56 -18.60 4.12
C SER A 82 9.45 -17.44 3.64
N VAL A 83 9.59 -17.33 2.33
CA VAL A 83 10.37 -16.27 1.67
C VAL A 83 9.84 -14.89 2.09
N GLU A 84 8.54 -14.78 2.30
CA GLU A 84 7.83 -13.57 2.67
C GLU A 84 8.18 -13.09 4.09
N VAL A 85 8.30 -13.98 5.06
CA VAL A 85 8.69 -13.64 6.43
C VAL A 85 10.11 -13.07 6.45
N GLN A 86 11.01 -13.66 5.67
CA GLN A 86 12.38 -13.15 5.51
C GLN A 86 12.42 -11.78 4.82
N LEU A 87 11.56 -11.57 3.82
CA LEU A 87 11.43 -10.27 3.15
C LEU A 87 10.88 -9.20 4.11
N LEU A 88 9.83 -9.52 4.88
CA LEU A 88 9.26 -8.63 5.89
C LEU A 88 10.30 -8.24 6.95
N GLN A 89 11.09 -9.19 7.44
CA GLN A 89 12.16 -8.90 8.39
C GLN A 89 13.20 -7.93 7.81
N LYS A 90 13.69 -8.19 6.58
CA LYS A 90 14.66 -7.30 5.92
C LYS A 90 14.08 -5.90 5.63
N LEU A 91 12.78 -5.82 5.35
CA LEU A 91 12.08 -4.55 5.16
C LEU A 91 11.97 -3.76 6.47
N LEU A 92 11.71 -4.44 7.59
CA LEU A 92 11.67 -3.84 8.93
C LEU A 92 13.03 -3.34 9.41
N GLU A 93 14.11 -4.07 9.09
CA GLU A 93 15.49 -3.71 9.45
C GLU A 93 16.05 -2.53 8.62
N ARG A 94 15.36 -2.14 7.53
CA ARG A 94 15.82 -1.08 6.64
C ARG A 94 15.71 0.28 7.32
N LYS A 95 16.82 1.04 7.30
CA LYS A 95 16.84 2.44 7.75
C LYS A 95 16.07 3.34 6.77
N GLY A 96 15.28 4.27 7.31
CA GLY A 96 14.52 5.24 6.51
C GLY A 96 13.12 4.77 6.08
N THR A 97 12.59 3.71 6.68
CA THR A 97 11.15 3.39 6.62
C THR A 97 10.39 4.28 7.62
N SER A 98 9.23 4.79 7.20
CA SER A 98 8.35 5.59 8.06
C SER A 98 7.78 4.73 9.18
N ARG A 99 7.34 5.37 10.27
CA ARG A 99 6.66 4.69 11.38
C ARG A 99 5.41 3.93 10.90
N ALA A 100 4.55 4.59 10.13
CA ALA A 100 3.36 3.98 9.57
C ALA A 100 3.68 2.72 8.73
N LEU A 101 4.71 2.77 7.87
CA LEU A 101 5.10 1.60 7.08
C LEU A 101 5.67 0.47 7.96
N LYS A 102 6.37 0.79 9.05
CA LYS A 102 6.86 -0.23 9.98
C LYS A 102 5.71 -0.93 10.70
N GLU A 103 4.70 -0.18 11.12
CA GLU A 103 3.50 -0.72 11.77
C GLU A 103 2.77 -1.68 10.79
N GLU A 104 2.53 -1.25 9.55
CA GLU A 104 1.94 -2.09 8.49
C GLU A 104 2.73 -3.41 8.27
N LEU A 105 4.06 -3.32 8.15
CA LEU A 105 4.92 -4.49 7.96
C LEU A 105 4.93 -5.43 9.19
N GLN A 106 4.76 -4.90 10.40
CA GLN A 106 4.62 -5.69 11.62
C GLN A 106 3.28 -6.42 11.66
N GLU A 107 2.19 -5.77 11.22
CA GLU A 107 0.88 -6.40 11.09
C GLU A 107 0.92 -7.54 10.08
N MET A 108 1.47 -7.31 8.88
CA MET A 108 1.65 -8.37 7.89
C MET A 108 2.52 -9.51 8.40
N ARG A 109 3.53 -9.22 9.23
CA ARG A 109 4.37 -10.27 9.85
C ARG A 109 3.58 -11.10 10.85
N ARG A 110 2.67 -10.48 11.61
CA ARG A 110 1.76 -11.18 12.51
C ARG A 110 0.77 -12.05 11.73
N ASP A 111 0.21 -11.53 10.64
CA ASP A 111 -0.71 -12.28 9.77
C ASP A 111 -0.01 -13.46 9.09
N ALA A 112 1.26 -13.30 8.70
CA ALA A 112 2.08 -14.39 8.17
C ALA A 112 2.31 -15.53 9.17
N ALA A 113 2.27 -15.23 10.47
CA ALA A 113 2.41 -16.21 11.56
C ALA A 113 1.06 -16.78 12.05
N SER A 114 -0.06 -16.17 11.63
CA SER A 114 -1.41 -16.66 11.91
C SER A 114 -1.74 -17.90 11.09
N GLU A 115 -2.73 -18.68 11.53
CA GLU A 115 -3.20 -19.87 10.80
C GLU A 115 -3.76 -19.53 9.40
N ASP A 116 -4.29 -18.31 9.23
CA ASP A 116 -4.80 -17.81 7.95
C ASP A 116 -3.68 -17.46 6.95
N GLY A 117 -2.48 -17.13 7.45
CA GLY A 117 -1.32 -16.73 6.65
C GLY A 117 -1.53 -15.45 5.82
N LEU A 118 -0.55 -15.16 4.95
CA LEU A 118 -0.64 -14.03 4.01
C LEU A 118 -1.54 -14.35 2.81
N SER A 119 -2.37 -13.38 2.42
CA SER A 119 -3.13 -13.45 1.18
C SER A 119 -2.21 -13.34 -0.05
N ASP A 120 -2.70 -13.76 -1.23
CA ASP A 120 -1.95 -13.62 -2.47
C ASP A 120 -1.63 -12.17 -2.83
N MET A 121 -2.48 -11.21 -2.42
CA MET A 121 -2.23 -9.79 -2.62
C MET A 121 -1.08 -9.31 -1.73
N ASP A 122 -1.05 -9.70 -0.46
CA ASP A 122 0.01 -9.31 0.47
C ASP A 122 1.37 -9.84 0.02
N ARG A 123 1.40 -11.09 -0.46
CA ARG A 123 2.62 -11.70 -1.02
C ARG A 123 3.15 -10.90 -2.21
N ARG A 124 2.27 -10.50 -3.14
CA ARG A 124 2.65 -9.67 -4.30
C ARG A 124 3.13 -8.30 -3.85
N TYR A 125 2.46 -7.69 -2.88
CA TYR A 125 2.83 -6.40 -2.32
C TYR A 125 4.22 -6.44 -1.68
N ILE A 126 4.49 -7.40 -0.78
CA ILE A 126 5.79 -7.59 -0.12
C ILE A 126 6.90 -7.79 -1.16
N GLN A 127 6.66 -8.61 -2.19
CA GLN A 127 7.63 -8.83 -3.27
C GLN A 127 7.91 -7.57 -4.10
N ALA A 128 6.86 -6.80 -4.44
CA ALA A 128 7.01 -5.55 -5.17
C ALA A 128 7.76 -4.50 -4.36
N LEU A 129 7.44 -4.39 -3.06
CA LEU A 129 8.09 -3.48 -2.12
C LEU A 129 9.56 -3.85 -1.94
N ALA A 130 9.88 -5.13 -1.74
CA ALA A 130 11.25 -5.63 -1.65
C ALA A 130 12.05 -5.31 -2.91
N ARG A 131 11.48 -5.52 -4.11
CA ARG A 131 12.10 -5.14 -5.39
C ARG A 131 12.38 -3.65 -5.49
N ARG A 132 11.42 -2.80 -5.14
CA ARG A 132 11.55 -1.33 -5.19
C ARG A 132 12.62 -0.83 -4.25
N LEU A 133 12.69 -1.43 -3.05
CA LEU A 133 13.65 -1.04 -2.02
C LEU A 133 14.99 -1.78 -2.14
N SER A 134 15.18 -2.58 -3.19
CA SER A 134 16.38 -3.39 -3.45
C SER A 134 16.75 -4.32 -2.30
N VAL A 135 15.73 -4.82 -1.59
CA VAL A 135 15.83 -5.81 -0.53
C VAL A 135 15.71 -7.20 -1.17
N ARG A 136 16.68 -8.08 -0.95
CA ARG A 136 16.70 -9.48 -1.43
C ARG A 136 17.16 -10.40 -0.33
#